data_AF-A0A2G4IUM1-F1
#
_entry.id   AF-A0A2G4IUM1-F1
#
_cell.length_a   1.000
_cell.length_b   1.000
_cell.length_c   1.000
_cell.angle_alpha   90.00
_cell.angle_beta   90.00
_cell.angle_gamma   90.00
#
_symmetry.space_group_name_H-M   'P 1'
#
loop_
_entity.id
_entity.type
_entity.pdbx_description
1 polymer ?
#
loop_
_entity_poly.entity_id
_entity_poly.type
_entity_poly.pdbx_seq_one_letter_code
_entity_poly.pdbx_strand_id
1 'polypeptide(L)'
;MIAHSRIFIGLAILFLAAVSSAPARAGGGPENLFLVVNSNSPDSLAVANAFVALRGVPPINVLMLPWTAGTESATIAAFRTDLLTPILRAIDGRKLLPHIDAIVYSSDFPWRIDFAAELPKEIAGNDKFPSGSLTGMTMLYAAVQQSTPGYLDPASNRYWRPLNQDGVPTVTNGFRGWYGWGPQGELMESGGSRYLLSVMLGVTAGRGNTVPEVVASLVSAAAADGTHPKGTIYFMTNSDVRTTTRSSAFPAAVAELKLLGVASEVVVGTLPVGKRDVAGLMTGAADFDWAKSGSTIVPGAICENLTSYGAIFTPTVSQTPLSEFLRAGAAGSSGTVIEPFAIGSKFPHASIQVHYARGASLAEAFYQSVRSPYQLLVVGDPLCQPWAKVPVVEVVVASDSSNLEPDQQLSGLVELEPRAHVPGGGTVDRFELFVDGMRLEQCGLGEHFSLDTLLMSDGYHELRVVAIESSPIETQGRWIMPVFFSNRSRSLTLKVEPTRVKSSGTIRVSVLGKGLENVAVFSMGRVLGRTVGTDATIEVPAELLGRGSVTIRATGRSGSGAANSVNAQPVTIEVTDAAR
;
A
#
# COMPACT_ATOMS: atom_id res chain seq x y z
N MET A 1 -52.27 57.99 -30.99
CA MET A 1 -52.73 57.84 -29.59
C MET A 1 -52.98 56.35 -29.39
N ILE A 2 -52.37 55.74 -28.36
CA ILE A 2 -52.37 54.30 -27.98
C ILE A 2 -51.38 53.39 -28.75
N ALA A 3 -50.36 52.91 -28.02
CA ALA A 3 -49.87 51.51 -27.91
C ALA A 3 -48.48 51.53 -27.22
N HIS A 4 -48.39 51.54 -25.89
CA HIS A 4 -48.10 50.37 -25.02
C HIS A 4 -47.05 49.38 -25.56
N SER A 5 -45.82 49.46 -25.04
CA SER A 5 -45.07 48.25 -24.66
C SER A 5 -44.11 48.57 -23.50
N ARG A 6 -44.31 47.87 -22.39
CA ARG A 6 -43.53 47.96 -21.14
C ARG A 6 -42.35 46.99 -21.27
N ILE A 7 -41.12 47.49 -21.14
CA ILE A 7 -39.93 46.64 -21.03
C ILE A 7 -39.75 46.24 -19.56
N PHE A 8 -39.77 44.93 -19.34
CA PHE A 8 -39.55 44.29 -18.04
C PHE A 8 -38.06 44.29 -17.67
N ILE A 9 -37.85 44.41 -16.36
CA ILE A 9 -36.58 44.42 -15.61
C ILE A 9 -35.86 43.07 -15.72
N GLY A 10 -34.55 43.10 -15.94
CA GLY A 10 -33.65 41.96 -15.77
C GLY A 10 -32.36 42.41 -15.09
N LEU A 11 -32.36 42.39 -13.75
CA LEU A 11 -31.21 42.67 -12.90
C LEU A 11 -30.26 41.47 -12.98
N ALA A 12 -29.20 41.55 -13.78
CA ALA A 12 -28.17 40.51 -13.83
C ALA A 12 -27.23 40.65 -12.63
N ILE A 13 -27.51 39.89 -11.56
CA ILE A 13 -26.59 39.68 -10.45
C ILE A 13 -25.49 38.74 -10.97
N LEU A 14 -24.30 39.29 -11.23
CA LEU A 14 -23.09 38.50 -11.47
C LEU A 14 -22.67 37.85 -10.14
N PHE A 15 -23.08 36.60 -9.93
CA PHE A 15 -22.44 35.74 -8.93
C PHE A 15 -21.06 35.36 -9.47
N LEU A 16 -20.03 36.12 -9.07
CA LEU A 16 -18.65 35.69 -9.19
C LEU A 16 -18.46 34.57 -8.15
N ALA A 17 -18.77 33.33 -8.52
CA ALA A 17 -18.38 32.16 -7.76
C ALA A 17 -16.86 32.07 -7.82
N ALA A 18 -16.19 32.63 -6.81
CA ALA A 18 -14.82 32.28 -6.50
C ALA A 18 -14.83 30.79 -6.15
N VAL A 19 -14.53 29.94 -7.14
CA VAL A 19 -14.16 28.56 -6.89
C VAL A 19 -12.79 28.63 -6.23
N SER A 20 -12.79 28.80 -4.91
CA SER A 20 -11.66 28.45 -4.08
C SER A 20 -11.49 26.93 -4.22
N SER A 21 -10.62 26.49 -5.13
CA SER A 21 -10.13 25.12 -5.13
C SER A 21 -9.43 24.92 -3.79
N ALA A 22 -10.12 24.31 -2.84
CA ALA A 22 -9.48 23.80 -1.65
C ALA A 22 -8.35 22.87 -2.12
N PRO A 23 -7.13 22.99 -1.59
CA PRO A 23 -6.11 22.00 -1.90
C PRO A 23 -6.61 20.66 -1.36
N ALA A 24 -7.05 19.79 -2.26
CA ALA A 24 -7.31 18.39 -1.97
C ALA A 24 -5.97 17.75 -1.54
N ARG A 25 -6.03 17.00 -0.44
CA ARG A 25 -4.89 16.60 0.39
C ARG A 25 -4.72 15.08 0.20
N ALA A 26 -3.49 14.60 -0.07
CA ALA A 26 -3.03 13.20 -0.28
C ALA A 26 -2.21 12.48 0.80
N GLY A 27 -2.43 11.21 1.24
CA GLY A 27 -1.53 10.40 2.12
C GLY A 27 -2.14 9.04 2.52
N GLY A 28 -1.40 7.97 2.88
CA GLY A 28 -1.96 6.58 2.97
C GLY A 28 -1.67 5.77 4.26
N GLY A 29 -2.44 4.70 4.47
CA GLY A 29 -2.32 3.76 5.60
C GLY A 29 -2.75 2.31 5.28
N PRO A 30 -2.69 1.38 6.25
CA PRO A 30 -3.05 -0.04 6.05
C PRO A 30 -4.52 -0.26 5.67
N GLU A 31 -5.42 0.61 6.11
CA GLU A 31 -6.81 0.71 5.65
C GLU A 31 -6.94 1.06 4.18
N ASN A 32 -5.93 1.72 3.59
CA ASN A 32 -5.96 2.20 2.21
C ASN A 32 -5.28 1.26 1.20
N LEU A 33 -4.73 0.12 1.62
CA LEU A 33 -4.14 -0.85 0.69
C LEU A 33 -5.01 -2.10 0.55
N PHE A 34 -4.95 -2.73 -0.62
CA PHE A 34 -5.56 -4.02 -0.90
C PHE A 34 -4.47 -5.05 -1.21
N LEU A 35 -4.29 -6.01 -0.31
CA LEU A 35 -3.25 -7.03 -0.39
C LEU A 35 -3.72 -8.24 -1.18
N VAL A 36 -2.97 -8.62 -2.21
CA VAL A 36 -3.23 -9.77 -3.07
C VAL A 36 -2.22 -10.86 -2.76
N VAL A 37 -2.73 -12.03 -2.40
CA VAL A 37 -1.93 -13.17 -1.91
C VAL A 37 -2.14 -14.34 -2.86
N ASN A 38 -1.05 -14.88 -3.41
CA ASN A 38 -1.12 -16.10 -4.21
C ASN A 38 -1.40 -17.28 -3.28
N SER A 39 -2.66 -17.74 -3.23
CA SER A 39 -3.08 -18.80 -2.32
C SER A 39 -2.50 -20.18 -2.66
N ASN A 40 -1.85 -20.32 -3.81
CA ASN A 40 -1.15 -21.54 -4.22
C ASN A 40 0.35 -21.51 -3.88
N SER A 41 0.86 -20.39 -3.35
CA SER A 41 2.27 -20.26 -2.94
C SER A 41 2.39 -20.21 -1.42
N PRO A 42 3.08 -21.18 -0.80
CA PRO A 42 3.44 -21.14 0.62
C PRO A 42 4.28 -19.91 1.00
N ASP A 43 5.12 -19.43 0.07
CA ASP A 43 6.00 -18.28 0.29
C ASP A 43 5.20 -16.96 0.24
N SER A 44 4.28 -16.85 -0.72
CA SER A 44 3.34 -15.72 -0.77
C SER A 44 2.45 -15.66 0.47
N LEU A 45 1.98 -16.80 0.97
CA LEU A 45 1.20 -16.84 2.22
C LEU A 45 2.06 -16.40 3.41
N ALA A 46 3.30 -16.87 3.51
CA ALA A 46 4.20 -16.52 4.61
C ALA A 46 4.56 -15.02 4.63
N VAL A 47 4.88 -14.45 3.47
CA VAL A 47 5.16 -13.01 3.33
C VAL A 47 3.91 -12.19 3.66
N ALA A 48 2.73 -12.60 3.19
CA ALA A 48 1.47 -11.92 3.50
C ALA A 48 1.14 -11.97 5.00
N ASN A 49 1.32 -13.12 5.65
CA ASN A 49 1.07 -13.28 7.08
C ASN A 49 1.93 -12.31 7.90
N ALA A 50 3.23 -12.22 7.58
CA ALA A 50 4.14 -11.29 8.23
C ALA A 50 3.73 -9.83 7.98
N PHE A 51 3.42 -9.45 6.73
CA PHE A 51 3.05 -8.07 6.40
C PHE A 51 1.74 -7.63 7.06
N VAL A 52 0.72 -8.49 7.06
CA VAL A 52 -0.56 -8.22 7.74
C VAL A 52 -0.35 -8.00 9.24
N ALA A 53 0.48 -8.84 9.88
CA ALA A 53 0.81 -8.70 11.30
C ALA A 53 1.59 -7.41 11.60
N LEU A 54 2.56 -7.05 10.75
CA LEU A 54 3.39 -5.85 10.92
C LEU A 54 2.62 -4.55 10.70
N ARG A 55 1.76 -4.52 9.69
CA ARG A 55 1.06 -3.30 9.27
C ARG A 55 -0.37 -3.18 9.80
N GLY A 56 -0.92 -4.23 10.43
CA GLY A 56 -2.31 -4.22 10.89
C GLY A 56 -3.29 -4.05 9.73
N VAL A 57 -3.04 -4.73 8.61
CA VAL A 57 -3.90 -4.67 7.41
C VAL A 57 -5.26 -5.26 7.75
N PRO A 58 -6.38 -4.54 7.53
CA PRO A 58 -7.71 -5.06 7.82
C PRO A 58 -7.98 -6.36 7.02
N PRO A 59 -8.57 -7.40 7.64
CA PRO A 59 -8.82 -8.67 6.94
C PRO A 59 -9.67 -8.54 5.68
N ILE A 60 -10.59 -7.57 5.63
CA ILE A 60 -11.42 -7.29 4.46
C ILE A 60 -10.61 -6.75 3.27
N ASN A 61 -9.39 -6.25 3.51
CA ASN A 61 -8.48 -5.74 2.49
C ASN A 61 -7.58 -6.83 1.90
N VAL A 62 -7.71 -8.10 2.32
CA VAL A 62 -6.87 -9.20 1.83
C VAL A 62 -7.64 -10.08 0.83
N LEU A 63 -7.08 -10.32 -0.34
CA LEU A 63 -7.61 -11.20 -1.37
C LEU A 63 -6.67 -12.39 -1.60
N MET A 64 -7.20 -13.58 -1.33
CA MET A 64 -6.60 -14.84 -1.74
C MET A 64 -6.94 -15.08 -3.22
N LEU A 65 -5.94 -15.00 -4.09
CA LEU A 65 -6.08 -15.19 -5.53
C LEU A 65 -5.19 -16.36 -5.98
N PRO A 66 -5.76 -17.50 -6.40
CA PRO A 66 -4.96 -18.64 -6.85
C PRO A 66 -4.30 -18.33 -8.19
N TRP A 67 -2.97 -18.25 -8.22
CA TRP A 67 -2.21 -18.03 -9.45
C TRP A 67 -1.27 -19.20 -9.72
N THR A 68 -1.27 -19.72 -10.95
CA THR A 68 -0.51 -20.92 -11.35
C THR A 68 0.33 -20.76 -12.61
N ALA A 69 0.18 -19.66 -13.35
CA ALA A 69 0.83 -19.48 -14.66
C ALA A 69 2.31 -19.05 -14.58
N GLY A 70 2.98 -19.35 -13.47
CA GLY A 70 4.40 -19.04 -13.23
C GLY A 70 4.65 -17.64 -12.67
N THR A 71 5.91 -17.39 -12.27
CA THR A 71 6.34 -16.15 -11.60
C THR A 71 7.15 -15.23 -12.49
N GLU A 72 7.57 -15.69 -13.68
CA GLU A 72 8.34 -14.86 -14.61
C GLU A 72 7.44 -13.89 -15.38
N SER A 73 6.55 -14.41 -16.22
CA SER A 73 5.70 -13.57 -17.05
C SER A 73 4.27 -14.06 -17.18
N ALA A 74 3.39 -13.12 -17.53
CA ALA A 74 2.02 -13.38 -17.96
C ALA A 74 1.71 -12.56 -19.20
N THR A 75 0.80 -13.04 -20.03
CA THR A 75 0.28 -12.23 -21.14
C THR A 75 -0.57 -11.07 -20.60
N ILE A 76 -0.65 -9.95 -21.32
CA ILE A 76 -1.53 -8.83 -20.95
C ILE A 76 -3.01 -9.25 -20.83
N ALA A 77 -3.44 -10.24 -21.62
CA ALA A 77 -4.77 -10.82 -21.52
C ALA A 77 -4.98 -11.52 -20.17
N ALA A 78 -4.08 -12.44 -19.78
CA ALA A 78 -4.15 -13.14 -18.50
C ALA A 78 -4.03 -12.15 -17.31
N PHE A 79 -3.14 -11.15 -17.41
CA PHE A 79 -3.06 -10.08 -16.42
C PHE A 79 -4.40 -9.37 -16.25
N ARG A 80 -5.07 -9.00 -17.35
CA ARG A 80 -6.37 -8.32 -17.30
C ARG A 80 -7.46 -9.21 -16.72
N THR A 81 -7.57 -10.46 -17.18
CA THR A 81 -8.71 -11.34 -16.85
C THR A 81 -8.57 -12.04 -15.52
N ASP A 82 -7.35 -12.46 -15.17
CA ASP A 82 -7.11 -13.41 -14.09
C ASP A 82 -6.48 -12.73 -12.86
N LEU A 83 -5.89 -11.53 -13.03
CA LEU A 83 -5.37 -10.72 -11.93
C LEU A 83 -6.19 -9.45 -11.72
N LEU A 84 -6.12 -8.50 -12.65
CA LEU A 84 -6.64 -7.15 -12.45
C LEU A 84 -8.16 -7.13 -12.26
N THR A 85 -8.91 -7.84 -13.11
CA THR A 85 -10.38 -7.86 -13.01
C THR A 85 -10.88 -8.48 -11.70
N PRO A 86 -10.39 -9.65 -11.25
CA PRO A 86 -10.76 -10.20 -9.94
C PRO A 86 -10.42 -9.27 -8.77
N ILE A 87 -9.27 -8.59 -8.81
CA ILE A 87 -8.87 -7.63 -7.76
C ILE A 87 -9.87 -6.47 -7.70
N LEU A 88 -10.14 -5.81 -8.83
CA LEU A 88 -11.04 -4.66 -8.86
C LEU A 88 -12.48 -5.05 -8.50
N ARG A 89 -12.95 -6.23 -8.93
CA ARG A 89 -14.25 -6.77 -8.51
C ARG A 89 -14.31 -7.06 -7.01
N ALA A 90 -13.22 -7.53 -6.42
CA ALA A 90 -13.17 -7.77 -4.98
C ALA A 90 -13.21 -6.46 -4.19
N ILE A 91 -12.49 -5.43 -4.63
CA ILE A 91 -12.53 -4.08 -4.03
C ILE A 91 -13.95 -3.50 -4.11
N ASP A 92 -14.58 -3.55 -5.29
CA ASP A 92 -15.95 -3.06 -5.50
C ASP A 92 -16.99 -3.86 -4.71
N GLY A 93 -16.96 -5.19 -4.81
CA GLY A 93 -17.90 -6.07 -4.10
C GLY A 93 -17.82 -6.01 -2.59
N ARG A 94 -16.67 -5.57 -2.04
CA ARG A 94 -16.46 -5.30 -0.60
C ARG A 94 -16.70 -3.84 -0.23
N LYS A 95 -17.07 -2.98 -1.20
CA LYS A 95 -17.31 -1.54 -1.03
C LYS A 95 -16.10 -0.76 -0.51
N LEU A 96 -14.90 -1.17 -0.93
CA LEU A 96 -13.64 -0.56 -0.49
C LEU A 96 -13.14 0.54 -1.43
N LEU A 97 -13.74 0.69 -2.62
CA LEU A 97 -13.39 1.74 -3.60
C LEU A 97 -13.19 3.15 -3.01
N PRO A 98 -13.99 3.63 -2.04
CA PRO A 98 -13.83 4.99 -1.51
C PRO A 98 -12.52 5.27 -0.77
N HIS A 99 -11.77 4.23 -0.37
CA HIS A 99 -10.58 4.40 0.46
C HIS A 99 -9.38 3.52 0.04
N ILE A 100 -9.49 2.66 -0.99
CA ILE A 100 -8.33 1.92 -1.49
C ILE A 100 -7.51 2.81 -2.44
N ASP A 101 -6.26 2.99 -2.07
CA ASP A 101 -5.24 3.82 -2.71
C ASP A 101 -4.17 2.96 -3.40
N ALA A 102 -3.96 1.73 -2.93
CA ALA A 102 -2.90 0.84 -3.45
C ALA A 102 -3.33 -0.63 -3.62
N ILE A 103 -2.80 -1.29 -4.66
CA ILE A 103 -2.81 -2.74 -4.82
C ILE A 103 -1.41 -3.28 -4.52
N VAL A 104 -1.30 -4.08 -3.47
CA VAL A 104 -0.03 -4.65 -3.02
C VAL A 104 -0.05 -6.15 -3.31
N TYR A 105 0.95 -6.63 -4.04
CA TYR A 105 1.13 -8.07 -4.27
C TYR A 105 2.08 -8.63 -3.22
N SER A 106 1.81 -9.82 -2.69
CA SER A 106 2.72 -10.49 -1.76
C SER A 106 4.00 -10.95 -2.48
N SER A 107 4.11 -12.23 -2.84
CA SER A 107 5.16 -12.77 -3.71
C SER A 107 4.57 -13.79 -4.69
N ASP A 108 5.40 -14.39 -5.54
CA ASP A 108 5.03 -15.45 -6.49
C ASP A 108 3.86 -15.10 -7.43
N PHE A 109 3.81 -13.84 -7.84
CA PHE A 109 3.07 -13.34 -9.00
C PHE A 109 4.05 -13.07 -10.16
N PRO A 110 3.58 -12.99 -11.42
CA PRO A 110 4.44 -12.69 -12.55
C PRO A 110 5.05 -11.30 -12.36
N TRP A 111 6.37 -11.15 -12.47
CA TRP A 111 6.98 -9.81 -12.41
C TRP A 111 6.91 -9.09 -13.77
N ARG A 112 6.80 -9.82 -14.90
CA ARG A 112 6.67 -9.27 -16.27
C ARG A 112 5.28 -9.51 -16.88
N ILE A 113 4.75 -8.51 -17.57
CA ILE A 113 3.52 -8.58 -18.34
C ILE A 113 3.85 -8.36 -19.82
N ASP A 114 3.68 -9.39 -20.63
CA ASP A 114 3.99 -9.39 -22.06
C ASP A 114 2.80 -8.80 -22.83
N PHE A 115 2.99 -7.65 -23.50
CA PHE A 115 1.92 -6.91 -24.16
C PHE A 115 2.03 -6.86 -25.69
N ALA A 116 2.87 -7.72 -26.29
CA ALA A 116 3.06 -7.81 -27.74
C ALA A 116 1.75 -7.88 -28.55
N ALA A 117 0.76 -8.59 -28.02
CA ALA A 117 -0.54 -8.76 -28.66
C ALA A 117 -1.37 -7.47 -28.79
N GLU A 118 -1.02 -6.42 -28.03
CA GLU A 118 -1.74 -5.13 -28.01
C GLU A 118 -0.94 -3.98 -28.63
N LEU A 119 0.23 -4.27 -29.20
CA LEU A 119 0.99 -3.26 -29.92
C LEU A 119 0.33 -2.91 -31.26
N PRO A 120 0.20 -1.61 -31.58
CA PRO A 120 -0.12 -1.15 -32.93
C PRO A 120 0.87 -1.72 -33.95
N LYS A 121 0.37 -2.09 -35.14
CA LYS A 121 1.19 -2.72 -36.20
C LYS A 121 2.38 -1.86 -36.62
N GLU A 122 2.28 -0.56 -36.44
CA GLU A 122 3.29 0.44 -36.79
C GLU A 122 4.52 0.40 -35.87
N ILE A 123 4.37 -0.09 -34.63
CA ILE A 123 5.46 -0.24 -33.66
C ILE A 123 5.74 -1.70 -33.29
N ALA A 124 4.89 -2.63 -33.70
CA ALA A 124 5.11 -4.06 -33.61
C ALA A 124 6.28 -4.48 -34.52
N GLY A 125 7.44 -4.77 -33.94
CA GLY A 125 8.61 -5.28 -34.69
C GLY A 125 9.97 -4.71 -34.26
N ASN A 126 9.99 -3.63 -33.46
CA ASN A 126 11.24 -3.01 -33.00
C ASN A 126 11.80 -3.60 -31.69
N ASP A 127 10.96 -4.28 -30.90
CA ASP A 127 11.32 -4.94 -29.64
C ASP A 127 10.98 -6.44 -29.72
N LYS A 128 11.90 -7.30 -29.26
CA LYS A 128 11.71 -8.76 -29.29
C LYS A 128 10.68 -9.24 -28.27
N PHE A 129 10.52 -8.52 -27.15
CA PHE A 129 9.59 -8.89 -26.07
C PHE A 129 9.00 -7.64 -25.39
N PRO A 130 8.09 -6.92 -26.07
CA PRO A 130 7.49 -5.71 -25.52
C PRO A 130 6.72 -6.02 -24.24
N SER A 131 7.25 -5.55 -23.11
CA SER A 131 6.83 -5.96 -21.78
C SER A 131 6.79 -4.81 -20.77
N GLY A 132 5.83 -4.89 -19.85
CA GLY A 132 5.71 -4.04 -18.67
C GLY A 132 5.92 -4.84 -17.40
N SER A 133 6.10 -4.19 -16.26
CA SER A 133 6.15 -4.81 -14.95
C SER A 133 4.75 -4.97 -14.37
N LEU A 134 4.56 -5.93 -13.46
CA LEU A 134 3.28 -6.10 -12.76
C LEU A 134 2.82 -4.80 -12.09
N THR A 135 3.68 -4.17 -11.30
CA THR A 135 3.34 -2.97 -10.53
C THR A 135 3.15 -1.74 -11.43
N GLY A 136 3.95 -1.59 -12.48
CA GLY A 136 3.79 -0.49 -13.44
C GLY A 136 2.47 -0.59 -14.22
N MET A 137 2.10 -1.80 -14.65
CA MET A 137 0.86 -2.06 -15.38
C MET A 137 -0.37 -1.99 -14.46
N THR A 138 -0.26 -2.44 -13.21
CA THR A 138 -1.32 -2.27 -12.19
C THR A 138 -1.51 -0.80 -11.83
N MET A 139 -0.43 0.00 -11.74
CA MET A 139 -0.59 1.43 -11.49
C MET A 139 -1.38 2.13 -12.60
N LEU A 140 -1.10 1.74 -13.84
CA LEU A 140 -1.75 2.24 -15.03
C LEU A 140 -3.04 1.45 -15.38
N TYR A 141 -3.73 0.88 -14.38
CA TYR A 141 -4.86 -0.04 -14.59
C TYR A 141 -5.93 0.49 -15.54
N ALA A 142 -6.24 1.79 -15.47
CA ALA A 142 -7.25 2.42 -16.31
C ALA A 142 -6.90 2.30 -17.81
N ALA A 143 -5.63 2.49 -18.17
CA ALA A 143 -5.16 2.29 -19.54
C ALA A 143 -5.20 0.80 -19.93
N VAL A 144 -4.77 -0.09 -19.03
CA VAL A 144 -4.81 -1.55 -19.27
C VAL A 144 -6.24 -2.04 -19.51
N GLN A 145 -7.23 -1.55 -18.76
CA GLN A 145 -8.64 -1.92 -18.93
C GLN A 145 -9.22 -1.47 -20.28
N GLN A 146 -8.77 -0.33 -20.80
CA GLN A 146 -9.24 0.19 -22.09
C GLN A 146 -8.70 -0.61 -23.29
N SER A 147 -7.78 -1.56 -23.08
CA SER A 147 -7.12 -2.32 -24.16
C SER A 147 -6.47 -1.40 -25.20
N THR A 148 -5.98 -0.25 -24.74
CA THR A 148 -5.20 0.71 -25.53
C THR A 148 -3.81 0.84 -24.90
N PRO A 149 -2.74 1.03 -25.69
CA PRO A 149 -1.38 1.11 -25.18
C PRO A 149 -1.06 2.47 -24.53
N GLY A 150 -2.03 3.10 -23.86
CA GLY A 150 -1.84 4.39 -23.17
C GLY A 150 -0.78 4.34 -22.07
N TYR A 151 -0.46 3.15 -21.57
CA TYR A 151 0.64 2.92 -20.64
C TYR A 151 2.04 3.20 -21.25
N LEU A 152 2.16 3.22 -22.59
CA LEU A 152 3.39 3.56 -23.31
C LEU A 152 3.63 5.08 -23.43
N ASP A 153 2.67 5.93 -23.05
CA ASP A 153 2.87 7.38 -23.03
C ASP A 153 4.10 7.71 -22.14
N PRO A 154 5.09 8.48 -22.64
CA PRO A 154 6.22 8.96 -21.82
C PRO A 154 5.78 9.77 -20.59
N ALA A 155 4.53 10.23 -20.55
CA ALA A 155 3.85 10.89 -19.45
C ALA A 155 2.62 10.11 -18.97
N SER A 156 2.65 8.77 -19.01
CA SER A 156 1.54 7.91 -18.59
C SER A 156 1.19 8.06 -17.10
N ASN A 157 2.15 8.46 -16.27
CA ASN A 157 1.94 8.79 -14.86
C ASN A 157 1.85 10.30 -14.64
N ARG A 158 0.64 10.80 -14.38
CA ARG A 158 0.36 12.20 -14.03
C ARG A 158 0.44 12.48 -12.53
N TYR A 159 0.59 11.46 -11.69
CA TYR A 159 0.92 11.64 -10.27
C TYR A 159 2.40 12.02 -10.06
N TRP A 160 3.28 11.77 -11.04
CA TRP A 160 4.64 12.34 -11.08
C TRP A 160 4.63 13.85 -10.83
N ARG A 161 5.59 14.36 -10.04
CA ARG A 161 5.65 15.80 -9.69
C ARG A 161 6.57 16.57 -10.65
N PRO A 162 6.07 17.60 -11.36
CA PRO A 162 6.89 18.47 -12.18
C PRO A 162 8.04 19.10 -11.41
N LEU A 163 9.20 19.21 -12.08
CA LEU A 163 10.39 19.86 -11.54
C LEU A 163 10.28 21.39 -11.70
N ASN A 164 10.76 22.12 -10.71
CA ASN A 164 10.92 23.57 -10.78
C ASN A 164 12.20 23.95 -11.57
N GLN A 165 12.55 25.24 -11.58
CA GLN A 165 13.74 25.74 -12.28
C GLN A 165 15.06 25.17 -11.71
N ASP A 166 15.07 24.79 -10.43
CA ASP A 166 16.22 24.21 -9.74
C ASP A 166 16.34 22.69 -9.98
N GLY A 167 15.42 22.08 -10.72
CA GLY A 167 15.45 20.65 -11.02
C GLY A 167 14.93 19.75 -9.91
N VAL A 168 14.21 20.29 -8.92
CA VAL A 168 13.52 19.53 -7.86
C VAL A 168 12.03 19.88 -7.82
N PRO A 169 11.15 18.99 -7.36
CA PRO A 169 9.73 19.30 -7.25
C PRO A 169 9.46 20.25 -6.08
N THR A 170 8.59 21.25 -6.28
CA THR A 170 8.21 22.21 -5.22
C THR A 170 7.34 21.56 -4.14
N VAL A 171 6.53 20.57 -4.52
CA VAL A 171 5.56 19.92 -3.63
C VAL A 171 5.70 18.41 -3.65
N THR A 172 5.34 17.79 -2.54
CA THR A 172 5.05 16.37 -2.43
C THR A 172 3.58 16.27 -2.07
N ASN A 173 2.82 15.51 -2.84
CA ASN A 173 1.43 15.22 -2.54
C ASN A 173 1.36 13.74 -2.16
N GLY A 174 0.64 13.33 -1.12
CA GLY A 174 0.32 11.92 -1.03
C GLY A 174 -0.74 11.53 -2.06
N PHE A 175 -1.28 10.33 -1.94
CA PHE A 175 -2.09 9.72 -2.97
C PHE A 175 -3.44 9.23 -2.43
N ARG A 176 -4.53 9.48 -3.19
CA ARG A 176 -5.79 8.74 -3.06
C ARG A 176 -6.19 8.08 -4.36
N GLY A 177 -6.72 6.87 -4.30
CA GLY A 177 -7.20 6.13 -5.47
C GLY A 177 -8.41 6.79 -6.15
N TRP A 178 -9.15 7.63 -5.43
CA TRP A 178 -10.29 8.39 -5.98
C TRP A 178 -9.88 9.69 -6.67
N TYR A 179 -8.59 10.07 -6.63
CA TYR A 179 -8.09 11.28 -7.26
C TYR A 179 -8.02 11.19 -8.77
N GLY A 180 -8.44 12.27 -9.42
CA GLY A 180 -8.16 12.55 -10.80
C GLY A 180 -6.86 13.32 -10.95
N TRP A 181 -6.08 13.01 -11.96
CA TRP A 181 -4.89 13.78 -12.31
C TRP A 181 -5.03 14.36 -13.71
N GLY A 182 -4.89 15.67 -13.83
CA GLY A 182 -4.97 16.36 -15.10
C GLY A 182 -3.67 16.25 -15.92
N PRO A 183 -3.66 16.78 -17.17
CA PRO A 183 -2.54 16.61 -18.09
C PRO A 183 -1.23 17.21 -17.58
N GLN A 184 -1.27 18.23 -16.72
CA GLN A 184 -0.10 18.88 -16.14
C GLN A 184 0.29 18.28 -14.78
N GLY A 185 -0.40 17.24 -14.33
CA GLY A 185 -0.21 16.62 -13.02
C GLY A 185 -0.88 17.38 -11.88
N GLU A 186 -1.76 18.30 -12.20
CA GLU A 186 -2.66 18.96 -11.26
C GLU A 186 -3.67 17.95 -10.70
N LEU A 187 -3.96 18.09 -9.41
CA LEU A 187 -4.96 17.28 -8.73
C LEU A 187 -6.37 17.76 -9.11
N MET A 188 -7.24 16.82 -9.43
CA MET A 188 -8.64 17.06 -9.80
C MET A 188 -9.57 16.26 -8.89
N GLU A 189 -10.53 16.92 -8.25
CA GLU A 189 -11.54 16.27 -7.41
C GLU A 189 -12.57 15.47 -8.21
N SER A 190 -12.69 15.76 -9.52
CA SER A 190 -13.49 14.98 -10.46
C SER A 190 -12.87 15.00 -11.85
N GLY A 191 -13.05 13.91 -12.60
CA GLY A 191 -12.40 13.73 -13.91
C GLY A 191 -10.94 13.28 -13.78
N GLY A 192 -10.13 13.54 -14.81
CA GLY A 192 -8.70 13.21 -14.83
C GLY A 192 -8.36 11.72 -14.97
N SER A 193 -7.07 11.43 -15.13
CA SER A 193 -6.53 10.07 -15.09
C SER A 193 -6.55 9.53 -13.67
N ARG A 194 -6.99 8.28 -13.51
CA ARG A 194 -7.03 7.57 -12.22
C ARG A 194 -5.97 6.48 -12.18
N TYR A 195 -5.44 6.27 -10.98
CA TYR A 195 -4.38 5.30 -10.72
C TYR A 195 -4.66 4.56 -9.41
N LEU A 196 -3.93 3.47 -9.20
CA LEU A 196 -3.78 2.83 -7.89
C LEU A 196 -2.28 2.65 -7.69
N LEU A 197 -1.71 3.01 -6.54
CA LEU A 197 -0.29 2.70 -6.32
C LEU A 197 -0.10 1.17 -6.35
N SER A 198 1.08 0.70 -6.74
CA SER A 198 1.33 -0.74 -6.73
C SER A 198 2.76 -1.10 -6.34
N VAL A 199 2.88 -2.09 -5.47
CA VAL A 199 4.16 -2.59 -4.97
C VAL A 199 4.06 -4.10 -4.81
N MET A 200 5.15 -4.82 -5.05
CA MET A 200 5.28 -6.22 -4.66
C MET A 200 6.10 -6.31 -3.35
N LEU A 201 5.65 -7.06 -2.35
CA LEU A 201 6.36 -7.16 -1.07
C LEU A 201 7.73 -7.82 -1.21
N GLY A 202 7.85 -8.80 -2.11
CA GLY A 202 9.11 -9.44 -2.45
C GLY A 202 8.98 -10.39 -3.65
N VAL A 203 10.11 -10.68 -4.29
CA VAL A 203 10.18 -11.72 -5.33
C VAL A 203 10.93 -12.90 -4.78
N THR A 204 10.26 -14.05 -4.63
CA THR A 204 10.81 -15.27 -4.01
C THR A 204 11.34 -16.31 -5.01
N ALA A 205 11.39 -15.95 -6.29
CA ALA A 205 11.84 -16.83 -7.37
C ALA A 205 13.25 -16.47 -7.89
N GLY A 206 14.00 -17.48 -8.33
CA GLY A 206 15.29 -17.31 -9.01
C GLY A 206 16.33 -16.54 -8.16
N ARG A 207 16.88 -15.46 -8.73
CA ARG A 207 17.81 -14.51 -8.08
C ARG A 207 17.09 -13.50 -7.16
N GLY A 208 15.84 -13.74 -6.81
CA GLY A 208 15.06 -12.97 -5.86
C GLY A 208 15.58 -13.11 -4.42
N ASN A 209 14.68 -12.98 -3.46
CA ASN A 209 14.96 -13.09 -2.03
C ASN A 209 14.37 -14.38 -1.45
N THR A 210 14.90 -14.84 -0.33
CA THR A 210 14.21 -15.85 0.48
C THR A 210 13.07 -15.21 1.29
N VAL A 211 12.07 -15.98 1.72
CA VAL A 211 11.01 -15.46 2.60
C VAL A 211 11.58 -14.76 3.85
N PRO A 212 12.56 -15.34 4.58
CA PRO A 212 13.18 -14.63 5.72
C PRO A 212 13.82 -13.29 5.36
N GLU A 213 14.47 -13.17 4.19
CA GLU A 213 15.05 -11.90 3.72
C GLU A 213 13.96 -10.85 3.47
N VAL A 214 12.87 -11.23 2.79
CA VAL A 214 11.72 -10.34 2.55
C VAL A 214 11.12 -9.90 3.89
N VAL A 215 10.83 -10.84 4.78
CA VAL A 215 10.25 -10.54 6.09
C VAL A 215 11.16 -9.64 6.91
N ALA A 216 12.48 -9.87 6.92
CA ALA A 216 13.44 -9.02 7.63
C ALA A 216 13.46 -7.58 7.09
N SER A 217 13.40 -7.41 5.76
CA SER A 217 13.26 -6.08 5.14
C SER A 217 11.95 -5.39 5.56
N LEU A 218 10.81 -6.10 5.55
CA LEU A 218 9.52 -5.56 5.98
C LEU A 218 9.50 -5.18 7.47
N VAL A 219 10.09 -5.99 8.35
CA VAL A 219 10.21 -5.67 9.79
C VAL A 219 11.03 -4.39 9.98
N SER A 220 12.18 -4.30 9.31
CA SER A 220 13.05 -3.12 9.35
C SER A 220 12.32 -1.87 8.83
N ALA A 221 11.60 -2.00 7.72
CA ALA A 221 10.83 -0.91 7.12
C ALA A 221 9.70 -0.41 8.03
N ALA A 222 8.91 -1.32 8.60
CA ALA A 222 7.82 -0.97 9.51
C ALA A 222 8.31 -0.28 10.79
N ALA A 223 9.45 -0.71 11.33
CA ALA A 223 10.05 -0.10 12.51
C ALA A 223 10.62 1.31 12.25
N ALA A 224 10.81 1.71 10.99
CA ALA A 224 11.43 2.98 10.65
C ALA A 224 10.44 4.16 10.59
N ASP A 225 9.13 3.91 10.50
CA ASP A 225 8.10 4.93 10.33
C ASP A 225 8.20 6.06 11.38
N GLY A 226 8.27 7.30 10.92
CA GLY A 226 8.35 8.48 11.78
C GLY A 226 9.55 8.51 12.73
N THR A 227 10.58 7.67 12.53
CA THR A 227 11.78 7.64 13.40
C THR A 227 12.82 8.70 13.05
N HIS A 228 12.75 9.28 11.85
CA HIS A 228 13.72 10.24 11.30
C HIS A 228 15.15 9.69 11.43
N PRO A 229 15.47 8.58 10.72
CA PRO A 229 16.68 7.82 10.97
C PRO A 229 17.93 8.67 10.78
N LYS A 230 18.88 8.53 11.71
CA LYS A 230 20.20 9.15 11.59
C LYS A 230 21.01 8.40 10.54
N GLY A 231 21.35 9.08 9.46
CA GLY A 231 22.25 8.57 8.43
C GLY A 231 22.30 9.50 7.23
N THR A 232 23.05 9.08 6.22
CA THR A 232 23.38 9.86 5.03
C THR A 232 22.74 9.24 3.79
N ILE A 233 22.13 10.07 2.95
CA ILE A 233 21.65 9.68 1.62
C ILE A 233 22.79 9.87 0.62
N TYR A 234 23.20 8.79 -0.02
CA TYR A 234 24.35 8.75 -0.92
C TYR A 234 23.91 8.79 -2.40
N PHE A 235 24.42 9.77 -3.14
CA PHE A 235 24.24 9.88 -4.58
C PHE A 235 25.56 9.53 -5.27
N MET A 236 25.60 8.39 -5.95
CA MET A 236 26.84 7.85 -6.53
C MET A 236 27.05 8.36 -7.95
N THR A 237 28.25 8.89 -8.24
CA THR A 237 28.64 9.42 -9.55
C THR A 237 29.80 8.63 -10.15
N ASN A 238 29.70 8.32 -11.43
CA ASN A 238 30.74 7.65 -12.22
C ASN A 238 30.51 7.95 -13.72
N SER A 239 31.32 7.36 -14.60
CA SER A 239 31.27 7.59 -16.04
C SER A 239 30.27 6.71 -16.80
N ASP A 240 29.56 5.78 -16.15
CA ASP A 240 28.55 4.93 -16.80
C ASP A 240 27.33 5.76 -17.21
N VAL A 241 26.78 5.48 -18.40
CA VAL A 241 25.56 6.14 -18.90
C VAL A 241 24.40 6.01 -17.91
N ARG A 242 24.33 4.90 -17.19
CA ARG A 242 23.31 4.66 -16.16
C ARG A 242 23.30 5.72 -15.07
N THR A 243 24.49 6.22 -14.73
CA THR A 243 24.67 7.28 -13.76
C THR A 243 24.50 8.65 -14.40
N THR A 244 25.12 8.89 -15.56
CA THR A 244 25.09 10.21 -16.22
C THR A 244 23.69 10.60 -16.72
N THR A 245 22.79 9.65 -16.94
CA THR A 245 21.36 9.90 -17.23
C THR A 245 20.66 10.69 -16.12
N ARG A 246 21.13 10.62 -14.86
CA ARG A 246 20.46 11.26 -13.71
C ARG A 246 21.36 12.17 -12.87
N SER A 247 22.68 12.05 -13.00
CA SER A 247 23.62 12.71 -12.08
C SER A 247 23.59 14.24 -12.12
N SER A 248 23.11 14.84 -13.22
CA SER A 248 22.90 16.29 -13.29
C SER A 248 21.89 16.81 -12.26
N ALA A 249 20.95 15.97 -11.80
CA ALA A 249 19.94 16.32 -10.80
C ALA A 249 20.42 16.17 -9.35
N PHE A 250 21.54 15.47 -9.11
CA PHE A 250 21.98 15.13 -7.74
C PHE A 250 22.33 16.36 -6.90
N PRO A 251 23.05 17.39 -7.40
CA PRO A 251 23.37 18.56 -6.60
C PRO A 251 22.12 19.27 -6.05
N ALA A 252 21.07 19.41 -6.86
CA ALA A 252 19.84 20.05 -6.45
C ALA A 252 19.07 19.21 -5.41
N ALA A 253 19.00 17.89 -5.60
CA ALA A 253 18.40 17.00 -4.62
C ALA A 253 19.13 17.02 -3.27
N VAL A 254 20.47 17.02 -3.28
CA VAL A 254 21.31 17.15 -2.07
C VAL A 254 21.10 18.49 -1.37
N ALA A 255 21.00 19.59 -2.12
CA ALA A 255 20.73 20.90 -1.55
C ALA A 255 19.37 20.93 -0.83
N GLU A 256 18.33 20.40 -1.49
CA GLU A 256 16.99 20.32 -0.91
C GLU A 256 16.92 19.41 0.33
N LEU A 257 17.58 18.24 0.29
CA LEU A 257 17.67 17.35 1.44
C LEU A 257 18.34 18.01 2.65
N LYS A 258 19.40 18.81 2.42
CA LYS A 258 20.06 19.57 3.49
C LYS A 258 19.15 20.63 4.10
N LEU A 259 18.29 21.28 3.30
CA LEU A 259 17.28 22.22 3.81
C LEU A 259 16.24 21.50 4.67
N LEU A 260 15.91 20.25 4.35
CA LEU A 260 15.05 19.37 5.15
C LEU A 260 15.76 18.79 6.39
N GLY A 261 17.04 19.11 6.61
CA GLY A 261 17.82 18.61 7.75
C GLY A 261 18.32 17.16 7.57
N VAL A 262 18.29 16.62 6.35
CA VAL A 262 18.74 15.25 6.04
C VAL A 262 20.15 15.28 5.47
N ALA A 263 21.06 14.53 6.09
CA ALA A 263 22.43 14.42 5.62
C ALA A 263 22.46 13.73 4.24
N SER A 264 23.19 14.33 3.30
CA SER A 264 23.29 13.82 1.94
C SER A 264 24.59 14.26 1.27
N GLU A 265 25.16 13.37 0.45
CA GLU A 265 26.41 13.62 -0.26
C GLU A 265 26.43 13.00 -1.67
N VAL A 266 27.12 13.70 -2.58
CA VAL A 266 27.49 13.15 -3.88
C VAL A 266 28.89 12.55 -3.75
N VAL A 267 29.03 11.27 -4.09
CA VAL A 267 30.29 10.52 -3.94
C VAL A 267 30.67 9.87 -5.26
N VAL A 268 31.96 9.85 -5.57
CA VAL A 268 32.45 9.15 -6.76
C VAL A 268 32.53 7.65 -6.48
N GLY A 269 31.92 6.83 -7.34
CA GLY A 269 31.94 5.38 -7.25
C GLY A 269 30.63 4.73 -7.71
N THR A 270 30.52 3.43 -7.47
CA THR A 270 29.29 2.64 -7.74
C THR A 270 28.44 2.47 -6.48
N LEU A 271 29.06 2.22 -5.34
CA LEU A 271 28.40 2.09 -4.03
C LEU A 271 29.15 2.93 -3.00
N PRO A 272 28.49 3.37 -1.92
CA PRO A 272 29.19 3.88 -0.74
C PRO A 272 30.09 2.77 -0.17
N VAL A 273 31.33 3.10 0.20
CA VAL A 273 32.32 2.13 0.72
C VAL A 273 32.59 2.37 2.20
N GLY A 274 32.43 1.34 3.02
CA GLY A 274 32.68 1.38 4.47
C GLY A 274 31.74 2.30 5.26
N LYS A 275 30.59 2.68 4.69
CA LYS A 275 29.64 3.60 5.31
C LYS A 275 28.63 2.83 6.15
N ARG A 276 28.48 3.16 7.42
CA ARG A 276 27.59 2.43 8.36
C ARG A 276 26.20 3.03 8.50
N ASP A 277 25.90 4.05 7.70
CA ASP A 277 24.80 4.97 7.90
C ASP A 277 24.03 5.24 6.60
N VAL A 278 23.93 4.28 5.69
CA VAL A 278 23.26 4.47 4.39
C VAL A 278 21.74 4.57 4.61
N ALA A 279 21.22 5.80 4.70
CA ALA A 279 19.80 6.12 4.86
C ALA A 279 19.05 6.24 3.54
N GLY A 280 19.78 6.29 2.42
CA GLY A 280 19.25 6.20 1.08
C GLY A 280 20.41 6.06 0.10
N LEU A 281 20.13 5.47 -1.06
CA LEU A 281 21.11 5.31 -2.12
C LEU A 281 20.46 5.60 -3.47
N MET A 282 21.19 6.34 -4.29
CA MET A 282 20.92 6.45 -5.71
C MET A 282 22.20 6.18 -6.50
N THR A 283 22.19 5.15 -7.34
CA THR A 283 23.33 4.74 -8.16
C THR A 283 22.90 4.33 -9.57
N GLY A 284 23.87 4.06 -10.44
CA GLY A 284 23.63 3.58 -11.80
C GLY A 284 24.80 2.73 -12.28
N ALA A 285 24.64 1.41 -12.22
CA ALA A 285 25.63 0.45 -12.67
C ALA A 285 24.96 -0.85 -13.14
N ALA A 286 25.57 -1.50 -14.14
CA ALA A 286 25.12 -2.82 -14.59
C ALA A 286 25.22 -3.85 -13.48
N ASP A 287 26.36 -3.86 -12.78
CA ASP A 287 26.71 -4.84 -11.76
C ASP A 287 27.31 -4.14 -10.53
N PHE A 288 26.98 -4.66 -9.35
CA PHE A 288 27.59 -4.23 -8.09
C PHE A 288 27.66 -5.40 -7.09
N ASP A 289 28.50 -5.24 -6.06
CA ASP A 289 28.64 -6.20 -4.97
C ASP A 289 28.45 -5.46 -3.64
N TRP A 290 27.24 -5.58 -3.07
CA TRP A 290 26.91 -4.90 -1.83
C TRP A 290 27.80 -5.36 -0.67
N ALA A 291 28.04 -6.66 -0.55
CA ALA A 291 28.81 -7.22 0.55
C ALA A 291 30.26 -6.69 0.54
N LYS A 292 30.90 -6.60 -0.63
CA LYS A 292 32.25 -6.03 -0.77
C LYS A 292 32.34 -4.54 -0.47
N SER A 293 31.23 -3.80 -0.54
CA SER A 293 31.22 -2.39 -0.16
C SER A 293 31.55 -2.18 1.32
N GLY A 294 31.26 -3.17 2.18
CA GLY A 294 31.41 -3.05 3.63
C GLY A 294 30.46 -2.02 4.26
N SER A 295 29.43 -1.59 3.53
CA SER A 295 28.46 -0.60 3.99
C SER A 295 27.22 -1.24 4.62
N THR A 296 26.49 -0.47 5.41
CA THR A 296 25.28 -0.89 6.12
C THR A 296 24.14 0.07 5.81
N ILE A 297 23.02 -0.49 5.36
CA ILE A 297 21.75 0.23 5.20
C ILE A 297 21.09 0.38 6.55
N VAL A 298 20.60 1.59 6.85
CA VAL A 298 19.78 1.82 8.05
C VAL A 298 18.29 1.58 7.75
N PRO A 299 17.47 1.26 8.77
CA PRO A 299 16.05 1.01 8.58
C PRO A 299 15.32 2.11 7.81
N GLY A 300 14.43 1.71 6.92
CA GLY A 300 13.60 2.62 6.12
C GLY A 300 14.22 3.10 4.81
N ALA A 301 15.49 2.82 4.51
CA ALA A 301 16.16 3.37 3.33
C ALA A 301 15.56 2.87 2.00
N ILE A 302 15.38 3.80 1.05
CA ILE A 302 15.21 3.47 -0.38
C ILE A 302 16.60 3.42 -1.02
N CYS A 303 16.94 2.29 -1.62
CA CYS A 303 18.14 2.11 -2.43
C CYS A 303 17.75 1.86 -3.87
N GLU A 304 18.23 2.68 -4.79
CA GLU A 304 17.82 2.62 -6.19
C GLU A 304 19.05 2.56 -7.11
N ASN A 305 18.98 1.67 -8.11
CA ASN A 305 19.98 1.51 -9.15
C ASN A 305 19.34 1.61 -10.54
N LEU A 306 19.77 2.60 -11.33
CA LEU A 306 19.42 2.63 -12.75
C LEU A 306 20.22 1.56 -13.47
N THR A 307 19.52 0.53 -13.94
CA THR A 307 20.06 -0.43 -14.90
C THR A 307 18.94 -1.10 -15.65
N SER A 308 19.22 -1.50 -16.89
CA SER A 308 18.41 -2.48 -17.60
C SER A 308 18.37 -3.78 -16.82
N TYR A 309 17.21 -4.45 -16.87
CA TYR A 309 17.00 -5.79 -16.33
C TYR A 309 17.16 -5.92 -14.81
N GLY A 310 17.14 -4.81 -14.06
CA GLY A 310 17.26 -4.81 -12.60
C GLY A 310 16.12 -5.55 -11.87
N ALA A 311 15.06 -5.94 -12.57
CA ALA A 311 13.99 -6.81 -12.08
C ALA A 311 13.82 -8.09 -12.91
N ILE A 312 14.90 -8.59 -13.51
CA ILE A 312 14.94 -9.95 -14.07
C ILE A 312 15.66 -10.87 -13.09
N PHE A 313 14.94 -11.89 -12.62
CA PHE A 313 15.41 -12.80 -11.59
C PHE A 313 15.86 -14.16 -12.14
N THR A 314 15.89 -14.34 -13.46
CA THR A 314 16.45 -15.54 -14.08
C THR A 314 17.98 -15.49 -14.06
N PRO A 315 18.66 -16.65 -14.05
CA PRO A 315 20.12 -16.72 -14.05
C PRO A 315 20.76 -16.28 -15.37
N THR A 316 19.96 -15.99 -16.41
CA THR A 316 20.44 -15.68 -17.77
C THR A 316 20.88 -14.23 -17.97
N VAL A 317 20.59 -13.35 -17.01
CA VAL A 317 20.94 -11.93 -17.06
C VAL A 317 22.11 -11.66 -16.11
N SER A 318 23.13 -10.90 -16.55
CA SER A 318 24.31 -10.64 -15.72
C SER A 318 24.03 -9.56 -14.67
N GLN A 319 23.29 -8.50 -15.04
CA GLN A 319 23.04 -7.33 -14.21
C GLN A 319 22.57 -7.70 -12.80
N THR A 320 22.99 -6.92 -11.81
CA THR A 320 22.61 -7.13 -10.41
C THR A 320 21.13 -6.74 -10.20
N PRO A 321 20.28 -7.66 -9.70
CA PRO A 321 18.88 -7.39 -9.46
C PRO A 321 18.66 -6.54 -8.20
N LEU A 322 17.50 -5.89 -8.15
CA LEU A 322 17.06 -5.09 -6.99
C LEU A 322 17.03 -5.88 -5.68
N SER A 323 16.92 -7.21 -5.74
CA SER A 323 16.85 -8.11 -4.57
C SER A 323 18.11 -8.05 -3.71
N GLU A 324 19.26 -7.63 -4.26
CA GLU A 324 20.48 -7.43 -3.45
C GLU A 324 20.32 -6.29 -2.45
N PHE A 325 19.57 -5.23 -2.77
CA PHE A 325 19.30 -4.16 -1.81
C PHE A 325 18.33 -4.60 -0.72
N LEU A 326 17.29 -5.36 -1.08
CA LEU A 326 16.34 -5.90 -0.10
C LEU A 326 17.05 -6.87 0.86
N ARG A 327 17.91 -7.74 0.32
CA ARG A 327 18.79 -8.63 1.10
C ARG A 327 19.69 -7.87 2.06
N ALA A 328 20.16 -6.70 1.63
CA ALA A 328 20.99 -5.81 2.43
C ALA A 328 20.20 -4.95 3.45
N GLY A 329 18.87 -5.05 3.47
CA GLY A 329 18.01 -4.39 4.46
C GLY A 329 17.34 -3.10 3.99
N ALA A 330 17.36 -2.79 2.68
CA ALA A 330 16.57 -1.68 2.13
C ALA A 330 15.08 -1.92 2.36
N ALA A 331 14.33 -0.86 2.65
CA ALA A 331 12.87 -0.90 2.75
C ALA A 331 12.21 -1.09 1.38
N GLY A 332 12.89 -0.70 0.31
CA GLY A 332 12.53 -1.08 -1.04
C GLY A 332 13.50 -0.57 -2.09
N SER A 333 13.29 -1.07 -3.31
CA SER A 333 14.05 -0.78 -4.51
C SER A 333 13.13 -0.95 -5.73
N SER A 334 13.63 -0.60 -6.90
CA SER A 334 12.98 -0.91 -8.17
C SER A 334 13.94 -1.47 -9.20
N GLY A 335 13.41 -2.05 -10.27
CA GLY A 335 14.21 -2.50 -11.41
C GLY A 335 13.35 -2.68 -12.65
N THR A 336 13.97 -2.63 -13.84
CA THR A 336 13.21 -2.84 -15.08
C THR A 336 13.12 -4.32 -15.43
N VAL A 337 11.96 -4.74 -15.95
CA VAL A 337 11.68 -6.14 -16.31
C VAL A 337 12.04 -6.49 -17.76
N ILE A 338 12.56 -5.51 -18.49
CA ILE A 338 13.00 -5.56 -19.88
C ILE A 338 13.96 -4.39 -20.11
N GLU A 339 14.58 -4.32 -21.30
CA GLU A 339 15.43 -3.20 -21.71
C GLU A 339 14.58 -1.91 -21.81
N PRO A 340 14.87 -0.87 -21.02
CA PRO A 340 14.13 0.39 -21.06
C PRO A 340 14.80 1.43 -21.97
N PHE A 341 16.05 1.22 -22.39
CA PHE A 341 17.02 2.24 -22.79
C PHE A 341 17.32 3.24 -21.67
N ALA A 342 18.39 4.02 -21.78
CA ALA A 342 18.79 5.04 -20.79
C ALA A 342 17.92 6.32 -20.89
N ILE A 343 16.60 6.17 -20.79
CA ILE A 343 15.60 7.24 -20.89
C ILE A 343 15.14 7.62 -19.49
N GLY A 344 15.52 8.82 -19.02
CA GLY A 344 15.27 9.26 -17.65
C GLY A 344 13.81 9.21 -17.18
N SER A 345 12.83 9.37 -18.08
CA SER A 345 11.40 9.31 -17.72
C SER A 345 10.93 7.93 -17.25
N LYS A 346 11.66 6.86 -17.60
CA LYS A 346 11.33 5.47 -17.24
C LYS A 346 11.92 5.02 -15.89
N PHE A 347 12.71 5.87 -15.26
CA PHE A 347 13.37 5.60 -13.99
C PHE A 347 12.99 6.64 -12.93
N PRO A 348 13.13 6.31 -11.64
CA PRO A 348 12.99 7.30 -10.58
C PRO A 348 14.00 8.44 -10.75
N HIS A 349 13.49 9.67 -10.68
CA HIS A 349 14.28 10.89 -10.58
C HIS A 349 14.93 11.02 -9.19
N ALA A 350 15.98 11.85 -9.06
CA ALA A 350 16.70 12.04 -7.81
C ALA A 350 15.86 12.60 -6.66
N SER A 351 14.74 13.24 -7.01
CA SER A 351 13.74 13.71 -6.07
C SER A 351 12.97 12.60 -5.35
N ILE A 352 13.15 11.32 -5.69
CA ILE A 352 12.59 10.22 -4.89
C ILE A 352 12.98 10.37 -3.41
N GLN A 353 14.26 10.67 -3.15
CA GLN A 353 14.78 10.86 -1.80
C GLN A 353 14.19 12.12 -1.15
N VAL A 354 13.93 13.17 -1.93
CA VAL A 354 13.28 14.41 -1.46
C VAL A 354 11.82 14.18 -1.08
N HIS A 355 11.04 13.47 -1.92
CA HIS A 355 9.66 13.13 -1.60
C HIS A 355 9.58 12.33 -0.31
N TYR A 356 10.48 11.35 -0.19
CA TYR A 356 10.54 10.47 0.97
C TYR A 356 10.95 11.21 2.24
N ALA A 357 11.95 12.09 2.18
CA ALA A 357 12.37 12.97 3.28
C ALA A 357 11.30 14.01 3.68
N ARG A 358 10.40 14.39 2.76
CA ARG A 358 9.25 15.25 3.08
C ARG A 358 8.14 14.49 3.81
N GLY A 359 8.19 13.16 3.85
CA GLY A 359 7.25 12.31 4.59
C GLY A 359 6.31 11.49 3.71
N ALA A 360 6.51 11.43 2.39
CA ALA A 360 5.80 10.48 1.54
C ALA A 360 6.08 9.04 1.99
N SER A 361 5.13 8.13 1.79
CA SER A 361 5.39 6.70 1.85
C SER A 361 6.31 6.25 0.71
N LEU A 362 6.89 5.06 0.83
CA LEU A 362 7.74 4.47 -0.20
C LEU A 362 7.04 4.41 -1.55
N ALA A 363 5.80 3.93 -1.58
CA ALA A 363 5.03 3.85 -2.82
C ALA A 363 4.82 5.24 -3.45
N GLU A 364 4.43 6.23 -2.64
CA GLU A 364 4.23 7.60 -3.10
C GLU A 364 5.53 8.23 -3.61
N ALA A 365 6.67 7.99 -2.94
CA ALA A 365 7.98 8.50 -3.37
C ALA A 365 8.39 7.93 -4.73
N PHE A 366 8.18 6.63 -4.97
CA PHE A 366 8.42 6.02 -6.28
C PHE A 366 7.55 6.65 -7.35
N TYR A 367 6.22 6.65 -7.18
CA TYR A 367 5.31 7.11 -8.23
C TYR A 367 5.29 8.64 -8.40
N GLN A 368 5.79 9.44 -7.45
CA GLN A 368 6.03 10.87 -7.68
C GLN A 368 7.33 11.15 -8.44
N SER A 369 8.26 10.18 -8.51
CA SER A 369 9.59 10.34 -9.09
C SER A 369 9.78 9.67 -10.45
N VAL A 370 8.92 8.74 -10.87
CA VAL A 370 8.96 8.13 -12.23
C VAL A 370 7.79 8.61 -13.10
N ARG A 371 8.08 9.07 -14.32
CA ARG A 371 7.09 9.66 -15.24
C ARG A 371 6.40 8.65 -16.14
N SER A 372 7.06 7.53 -16.44
CA SER A 372 6.53 6.41 -17.23
C SER A 372 6.88 5.08 -16.53
N PRO A 373 6.05 4.62 -15.57
CA PRO A 373 6.40 3.51 -14.67
C PRO A 373 6.21 2.12 -15.29
N TYR A 374 5.67 2.01 -16.51
CA TYR A 374 5.14 0.72 -16.99
C TYR A 374 6.19 -0.41 -16.99
N GLN A 375 7.48 -0.13 -17.17
CA GLN A 375 8.55 -1.14 -17.15
C GLN A 375 9.17 -1.38 -15.77
N LEU A 376 8.82 -0.58 -14.77
CA LEU A 376 9.50 -0.51 -13.48
C LEU A 376 8.77 -1.32 -12.41
N LEU A 377 9.35 -2.45 -12.02
CA LEU A 377 8.87 -3.23 -10.88
C LEU A 377 9.31 -2.55 -9.59
N VAL A 378 8.36 -2.15 -8.75
CA VAL A 378 8.62 -1.57 -7.41
C VAL A 378 8.45 -2.67 -6.37
N VAL A 379 9.48 -2.90 -5.55
CA VAL A 379 9.49 -4.00 -4.57
C VAL A 379 9.93 -3.49 -3.20
N GLY A 380 9.19 -3.88 -2.15
CA GLY A 380 9.46 -3.52 -0.76
C GLY A 380 8.18 -3.25 0.03
N ASP A 381 8.32 -2.50 1.12
CA ASP A 381 7.18 -2.10 1.95
C ASP A 381 6.53 -0.81 1.43
N PRO A 382 5.31 -0.85 0.88
CA PRO A 382 4.66 0.32 0.30
C PRO A 382 4.35 1.44 1.31
N LEU A 383 4.18 1.09 2.59
CA LEU A 383 3.77 2.01 3.65
C LEU A 383 4.93 2.60 4.44
N CYS A 384 6.17 2.17 4.19
CA CYS A 384 7.33 2.70 4.90
C CYS A 384 7.42 4.22 4.71
N GLN A 385 7.52 4.97 5.79
CA GLN A 385 7.49 6.44 5.80
C GLN A 385 8.38 7.02 6.93
N PRO A 386 9.71 6.81 6.88
CA PRO A 386 10.59 7.05 8.01
C PRO A 386 10.76 8.51 8.41
N TRP A 387 10.50 9.46 7.49
CA TRP A 387 10.53 10.91 7.76
C TRP A 387 9.16 11.54 7.97
N ALA A 388 8.08 10.75 8.00
CA ALA A 388 6.74 11.28 8.20
C ALA A 388 6.56 11.84 9.62
N LYS A 389 5.71 12.87 9.74
CA LYS A 389 5.26 13.41 11.04
C LYS A 389 3.91 12.79 11.37
N VAL A 390 3.95 11.59 11.96
CA VAL A 390 2.75 10.79 12.21
C VAL A 390 1.89 11.42 13.31
N PRO A 391 0.63 11.82 13.02
CA PRO A 391 -0.28 12.30 14.06
C PRO A 391 -0.46 11.28 15.19
N VAL A 392 -0.49 11.75 16.43
CA VAL A 392 -0.83 10.94 17.60
C VAL A 392 -2.31 11.13 17.88
N VAL A 393 -3.05 10.02 17.90
CA VAL A 393 -4.52 10.02 17.95
C VAL A 393 -5.01 9.47 19.28
N GLU A 394 -6.01 10.14 19.83
CA GLU A 394 -6.75 9.76 21.03
C GLU A 394 -8.25 9.79 20.71
N VAL A 395 -9.02 8.87 21.30
CA VAL A 395 -10.47 8.82 21.14
C VAL A 395 -11.08 8.63 22.51
N VAL A 396 -12.03 9.51 22.85
CA VAL A 396 -12.76 9.47 24.11
C VAL A 396 -14.26 9.35 23.86
N VAL A 397 -15.01 8.90 24.86
CA VAL A 397 -16.47 8.97 24.84
C VAL A 397 -16.89 10.43 25.02
N ALA A 398 -17.70 10.95 24.09
CA ALA A 398 -18.02 12.38 24.03
C ALA A 398 -18.76 12.89 25.28
N SER A 399 -19.56 12.05 25.95
CA SER A 399 -20.39 12.46 27.08
C SER A 399 -19.60 12.75 28.36
N ASP A 400 -18.48 12.07 28.57
CA ASP A 400 -17.73 12.11 29.85
C ASP A 400 -16.21 12.20 29.68
N SER A 401 -15.71 12.26 28.44
CA SER A 401 -14.29 12.26 28.11
C SER A 401 -13.51 11.06 28.69
N SER A 402 -14.19 9.94 28.96
CA SER A 402 -13.53 8.70 29.37
C SER A 402 -12.85 8.01 28.18
N ASN A 403 -11.74 7.33 28.44
CA ASN A 403 -11.09 6.49 27.44
C ASN A 403 -11.88 5.20 27.23
N LEU A 404 -11.85 4.70 25.99
CA LEU A 404 -12.25 3.33 25.72
C LEU A 404 -11.14 2.37 26.15
N GLU A 405 -11.52 1.29 26.82
CA GLU A 405 -10.61 0.23 27.24
C GLU A 405 -10.65 -0.97 26.27
N PRO A 406 -9.54 -1.72 26.11
CA PRO A 406 -9.56 -2.95 25.33
C PRO A 406 -10.64 -3.92 25.80
N ASP A 407 -11.33 -4.53 24.85
CA ASP A 407 -12.43 -5.49 25.07
C ASP A 407 -13.67 -4.91 25.79
N GLN A 408 -13.78 -3.57 25.89
CA GLN A 408 -14.94 -2.91 26.48
C GLN A 408 -16.24 -3.27 25.75
N GLN A 409 -17.31 -3.49 26.52
CA GLN A 409 -18.66 -3.74 26.01
C GLN A 409 -19.36 -2.41 25.68
N LEU A 410 -19.82 -2.28 24.45
CA LEU A 410 -20.57 -1.14 23.92
C LEU A 410 -21.95 -1.59 23.46
N SER A 411 -22.95 -0.71 23.59
CA SER A 411 -24.34 -0.99 23.19
C SER A 411 -25.09 0.29 22.87
N GLY A 412 -26.04 0.20 21.95
CA GLY A 412 -26.82 1.35 21.50
C GLY A 412 -25.98 2.35 20.70
N LEU A 413 -26.31 3.62 20.87
CA LEU A 413 -25.61 4.75 20.28
C LEU A 413 -24.41 5.14 21.14
N VAL A 414 -23.22 5.19 20.52
CA VAL A 414 -21.98 5.59 21.16
C VAL A 414 -21.41 6.80 20.43
N GLU A 415 -21.25 7.91 21.13
CA GLU A 415 -20.64 9.12 20.59
C GLU A 415 -19.14 9.15 20.91
N LEU A 416 -18.31 9.19 19.86
CA LEU A 416 -16.84 9.16 19.98
C LEU A 416 -16.27 10.51 19.57
N GLU A 417 -15.48 11.13 20.44
CA GLU A 417 -14.77 12.37 20.17
C GLU A 417 -13.30 12.07 19.85
N PRO A 418 -12.86 12.22 18.58
CA PRO A 418 -11.48 12.05 18.22
C PRO A 418 -10.66 13.33 18.49
N ARG A 419 -9.44 13.14 18.98
CA ARG A 419 -8.45 14.19 19.22
C ARG A 419 -7.11 13.76 18.63
N ALA A 420 -6.34 14.71 18.13
CA ALA A 420 -4.99 14.41 17.67
C ALA A 420 -4.07 15.63 17.70
N HIS A 421 -2.78 15.36 17.79
CA HIS A 421 -1.74 16.36 17.61
C HIS A 421 -0.65 15.86 16.64
N VAL A 422 -0.03 16.78 15.92
CA VAL A 422 1.03 16.47 14.94
C VAL A 422 2.39 16.78 15.57
N PRO A 423 3.29 15.79 15.72
CA PRO A 423 4.63 16.03 16.25
C PRO A 423 5.40 17.07 15.44
N GLY A 424 6.03 18.03 16.12
CA GLY A 424 6.82 19.09 15.48
C GLY A 424 5.98 20.17 14.77
N GLY A 425 4.69 20.29 15.11
CA GLY A 425 3.78 21.29 14.58
C GLY A 425 3.05 20.84 13.30
N GLY A 426 1.85 21.38 13.12
CA GLY A 426 0.90 20.98 12.07
C GLY A 426 -0.52 20.93 12.63
N THR A 427 -1.49 20.73 11.75
CA THR A 427 -2.91 20.57 12.14
C THR A 427 -3.49 19.33 11.51
N VAL A 428 -4.43 18.69 12.19
CA VAL A 428 -5.24 17.63 11.59
C VAL A 428 -6.37 18.29 10.81
N ASP A 429 -6.63 17.81 9.61
CA ASP A 429 -7.74 18.25 8.76
C ASP A 429 -9.05 17.61 9.20
N ARG A 430 -9.02 16.28 9.31
CA ARG A 430 -10.20 15.45 9.55
C ARG A 430 -9.82 14.12 10.18
N PHE A 431 -10.84 13.42 10.66
CA PHE A 431 -10.75 12.05 11.14
C PHE A 431 -11.65 11.14 10.32
N GLU A 432 -11.26 9.87 10.20
CA GLU A 432 -12.06 8.82 9.56
C GLU A 432 -12.25 7.65 10.54
N LEU A 433 -13.51 7.23 10.75
CA LEU A 433 -13.85 6.08 11.59
C LEU A 433 -14.03 4.83 10.72
N PHE A 434 -13.33 3.77 11.11
CA PHE A 434 -13.41 2.44 10.53
C PHE A 434 -13.89 1.44 11.59
N VAL A 435 -14.75 0.52 11.16
CA VAL A 435 -15.13 -0.67 11.94
C VAL A 435 -14.84 -1.91 11.10
N ASP A 436 -14.02 -2.81 11.63
CA ASP A 436 -13.57 -4.03 10.93
C ASP A 436 -12.99 -3.78 9.52
N GLY A 437 -12.35 -2.62 9.33
CA GLY A 437 -11.75 -2.20 8.06
C GLY A 437 -12.70 -1.47 7.10
N MET A 438 -13.98 -1.35 7.42
CA MET A 438 -14.92 -0.55 6.62
C MET A 438 -14.98 0.89 7.14
N ARG A 439 -14.71 1.87 6.27
CA ARG A 439 -14.94 3.28 6.61
C ARG A 439 -16.43 3.57 6.73
N LEU A 440 -16.85 4.10 7.87
CA LEU A 440 -18.25 4.44 8.14
C LEU A 440 -18.51 5.92 8.00
N GLU A 441 -17.72 6.74 8.69
CA GLU A 441 -17.93 8.17 8.80
C GLU A 441 -16.60 8.93 8.76
N GLN A 442 -16.69 10.23 8.52
CA GLN A 442 -15.61 11.20 8.66
C GLN A 442 -16.13 12.43 9.40
N CYS A 443 -15.28 13.07 10.20
CA CYS A 443 -15.62 14.32 10.89
C CYS A 443 -14.43 15.28 10.92
N GLY A 444 -14.71 16.56 11.14
CA GLY A 444 -13.72 17.62 11.30
C GLY A 444 -13.21 17.73 12.74
N LEU A 445 -12.32 18.69 12.95
CA LEU A 445 -11.82 19.04 14.28
C LEU A 445 -12.96 19.50 15.21
N GLY A 446 -13.04 18.94 16.42
CA GLY A 446 -14.04 19.31 17.43
C GLY A 446 -15.43 18.72 17.20
N GLU A 447 -15.60 17.91 16.15
CA GLU A 447 -16.80 17.12 15.89
C GLU A 447 -16.67 15.70 16.48
N HIS A 448 -17.76 14.94 16.49
CA HIS A 448 -17.82 13.56 17.01
C HIS A 448 -18.36 12.59 15.96
N PHE A 449 -18.08 11.30 16.14
CA PHE A 449 -18.69 10.21 15.39
C PHE A 449 -19.88 9.63 16.15
N SER A 450 -20.95 9.31 15.43
CA SER A 450 -22.14 8.69 16.00
C SER A 450 -22.21 7.21 15.61
N LEU A 451 -21.77 6.34 16.51
CA LEU A 451 -21.69 4.91 16.26
C LEU A 451 -22.94 4.19 16.80
N ASP A 452 -23.89 3.88 15.91
CA ASP A 452 -25.03 3.04 16.26
C ASP A 452 -24.68 1.54 16.17
N THR A 453 -24.32 0.95 17.30
CA THR A 453 -23.99 -0.48 17.39
C THR A 453 -25.21 -1.38 17.13
N LEU A 454 -26.44 -0.85 17.19
CA LEU A 454 -27.65 -1.61 16.83
C LEU A 454 -27.67 -1.95 15.34
N LEU A 455 -26.95 -1.27 14.47
CA LEU A 455 -26.92 -1.60 13.04
C LEU A 455 -25.89 -2.69 12.70
N MET A 456 -25.07 -3.08 13.68
CA MET A 456 -23.90 -3.93 13.50
C MET A 456 -24.08 -5.33 14.11
N SER A 457 -23.15 -6.21 13.78
CA SER A 457 -23.04 -7.52 14.45
C SER A 457 -22.84 -7.32 15.96
N ASP A 458 -23.27 -8.28 16.77
CA ASP A 458 -22.79 -8.35 18.16
C ASP A 458 -21.40 -9.01 18.19
N GLY A 459 -20.74 -9.01 19.34
CA GLY A 459 -19.46 -9.67 19.56
C GLY A 459 -18.27 -8.77 19.24
N TYR A 460 -17.16 -9.36 18.84
CA TYR A 460 -15.87 -8.67 18.68
C TYR A 460 -15.85 -7.74 17.46
N HIS A 461 -15.33 -6.53 17.65
CA HIS A 461 -15.06 -5.56 16.59
C HIS A 461 -13.70 -4.87 16.82
N GLU A 462 -13.06 -4.48 15.72
CA GLU A 462 -11.96 -3.52 15.75
C GLU A 462 -12.49 -2.13 15.38
N LEU A 463 -12.40 -1.17 16.30
CA LEU A 463 -12.55 0.25 16.00
C LEU A 463 -11.20 0.81 15.58
N ARG A 464 -11.20 1.64 14.55
CA ARG A 464 -10.02 2.37 14.13
C ARG A 464 -10.39 3.80 13.77
N VAL A 465 -9.72 4.77 14.38
CA VAL A 465 -9.86 6.19 14.04
C VAL A 465 -8.54 6.65 13.43
N VAL A 466 -8.63 7.20 12.23
CA VAL A 466 -7.48 7.70 11.46
C VAL A 466 -7.53 9.22 11.43
N ALA A 467 -6.50 9.86 11.97
CA ALA A 467 -6.33 11.32 11.86
C ALA A 467 -5.51 11.65 10.62
N ILE A 468 -5.97 12.62 9.84
CA ILE A 468 -5.36 12.99 8.57
C ILE A 468 -4.77 14.40 8.69
N GLU A 469 -3.46 14.52 8.54
CA GLU A 469 -2.75 15.79 8.65
C GLU A 469 -3.05 16.74 7.47
N SER A 470 -3.03 18.05 7.73
CA SER A 470 -3.51 19.08 6.81
C SER A 470 -2.59 19.41 5.62
N SER A 471 -1.33 18.98 5.63
CA SER A 471 -0.41 19.22 4.52
C SER A 471 -0.81 18.41 3.29
N PRO A 472 -0.27 18.75 2.10
CA PRO A 472 -0.51 17.96 0.89
C PRO A 472 -0.08 16.47 0.98
N ILE A 473 0.71 16.10 1.99
CA ILE A 473 1.23 14.73 2.25
C ILE A 473 0.29 13.91 3.15
N GLU A 474 -0.70 14.54 3.82
CA GLU A 474 -1.70 13.90 4.66
C GLU A 474 -1.18 12.69 5.44
N THR A 475 -0.07 12.89 6.14
CA THR A 475 0.44 11.82 6.98
C THR A 475 -0.67 11.38 7.93
N GLN A 476 -0.87 10.06 8.00
CA GLN A 476 -1.97 9.48 8.76
C GLN A 476 -1.48 8.92 10.09
N GLY A 477 -2.17 9.31 11.16
CA GLY A 477 -2.04 8.73 12.49
C GLY A 477 -3.23 7.84 12.78
N ARG A 478 -3.08 6.82 13.62
CA ARG A 478 -4.18 5.88 13.90
C ARG A 478 -4.26 5.47 15.36
N TRP A 479 -5.49 5.42 15.85
CA TRP A 479 -5.88 4.79 17.10
C TRP A 479 -6.69 3.54 16.76
N ILE A 480 -6.36 2.40 17.37
CA ILE A 480 -6.99 1.10 17.10
C ILE A 480 -7.40 0.50 18.45
N MET A 481 -8.65 0.05 18.56
CA MET A 481 -9.21 -0.49 19.79
C MET A 481 -10.09 -1.72 19.54
N PRO A 482 -9.76 -2.88 20.13
CA PRO A 482 -10.69 -4.00 20.18
C PRO A 482 -11.82 -3.69 21.16
N VAL A 483 -13.07 -3.90 20.74
CA VAL A 483 -14.27 -3.72 21.57
C VAL A 483 -15.27 -4.85 21.32
N PHE A 484 -16.28 -4.94 22.17
CA PHE A 484 -17.41 -5.86 21.97
C PHE A 484 -18.73 -5.09 21.86
N PHE A 485 -19.54 -5.43 20.87
CA PHE A 485 -20.93 -4.93 20.79
C PHE A 485 -21.88 -5.94 21.40
N SER A 486 -22.76 -5.49 22.30
CA SER A 486 -23.68 -6.38 23.02
C SER A 486 -25.11 -5.84 23.01
N ASN A 487 -25.83 -6.08 21.91
CA ASN A 487 -27.20 -5.57 21.74
C ASN A 487 -28.30 -6.63 21.86
N ARG A 488 -28.03 -7.91 21.52
CA ARG A 488 -29.10 -8.93 21.38
C ARG A 488 -28.89 -10.23 22.12
N SER A 489 -28.06 -10.24 23.17
CA SER A 489 -27.83 -11.42 24.03
C SER A 489 -27.42 -12.71 23.29
N ARG A 490 -26.88 -12.58 22.07
CA ARG A 490 -26.28 -13.67 21.29
C ARG A 490 -24.78 -13.67 21.53
N SER A 491 -24.15 -14.82 21.37
CA SER A 491 -22.71 -14.97 21.61
C SER A 491 -22.11 -15.98 20.65
N LEU A 492 -20.82 -15.82 20.37
CA LEU A 492 -20.02 -16.78 19.64
C LEU A 492 -18.62 -16.83 20.24
N THR A 493 -18.23 -18.01 20.71
CA THR A 493 -16.87 -18.30 21.18
C THR A 493 -16.12 -19.05 20.10
N LEU A 494 -14.86 -18.69 19.88
CA LEU A 494 -13.94 -19.35 18.97
C LEU A 494 -12.75 -19.88 19.78
N LYS A 495 -12.39 -21.14 19.54
CA LYS A 495 -11.20 -21.77 20.13
C LYS A 495 -10.40 -22.48 19.04
N VAL A 496 -9.08 -22.36 19.11
CA VAL A 496 -8.17 -23.02 18.16
C VAL A 496 -7.11 -23.81 18.94
N GLU A 497 -6.91 -25.08 18.59
CA GLU A 497 -5.89 -25.94 19.18
C GLU A 497 -5.16 -26.79 18.11
N PRO A 498 -3.82 -26.91 18.18
CA PRO A 498 -2.92 -26.17 19.06
C PRO A 498 -2.73 -24.71 18.59
N THR A 499 -2.27 -23.83 19.49
CA THR A 499 -1.93 -22.43 19.15
C THR A 499 -0.57 -22.29 18.48
N ARG A 500 0.23 -23.37 18.46
CA ARG A 500 1.44 -23.48 17.65
C ARG A 500 1.42 -24.83 16.93
N VAL A 501 1.60 -24.81 15.62
CA VAL A 501 1.47 -26.00 14.77
C VAL A 501 2.58 -26.03 13.71
N LYS A 502 2.92 -27.22 13.24
CA LYS A 502 3.77 -27.36 12.06
C LYS A 502 2.98 -27.08 10.80
N SER A 503 3.63 -26.61 9.73
CA SER A 503 3.02 -26.45 8.40
C SER A 503 2.35 -27.74 7.88
N SER A 504 2.91 -28.91 8.17
CA SER A 504 2.32 -30.22 7.83
C SER A 504 1.27 -30.74 8.82
N GLY A 505 0.99 -29.99 9.89
CA GLY A 505 0.03 -30.36 10.91
C GLY A 505 -1.40 -29.92 10.60
N THR A 506 -2.28 -30.17 11.56
CA THR A 506 -3.69 -29.80 11.51
C THR A 506 -4.06 -29.05 12.79
N ILE A 507 -4.88 -28.02 12.65
CA ILE A 507 -5.52 -27.35 13.80
C ILE A 507 -6.98 -27.77 13.89
N ARG A 508 -7.50 -27.83 15.11
CA ARG A 508 -8.92 -27.95 15.40
C ARG A 508 -9.46 -26.57 15.73
N VAL A 509 -10.49 -26.16 15.01
CA VAL A 509 -11.20 -24.91 15.25
C VAL A 509 -12.59 -25.26 15.77
N SER A 510 -12.84 -24.95 17.04
CA SER A 510 -14.11 -25.18 17.70
C SER A 510 -14.86 -23.86 17.88
N VAL A 511 -16.16 -23.89 17.58
CA VAL A 511 -17.06 -22.74 17.74
C VAL A 511 -18.23 -23.14 18.63
N LEU A 512 -18.61 -22.25 19.55
CA LEU A 512 -19.79 -22.41 20.40
C LEU A 512 -20.61 -21.11 20.39
N GLY A 513 -21.82 -21.19 19.86
CA GLY A 513 -22.70 -20.06 19.62
C GLY A 513 -24.09 -20.24 20.23
N LYS A 514 -24.70 -19.13 20.64
CA LYS A 514 -26.07 -19.07 21.18
C LYS A 514 -26.92 -18.16 20.31
N GLY A 515 -28.09 -18.67 19.88
CA GLY A 515 -29.04 -17.91 19.07
C GLY A 515 -28.55 -17.66 17.64
N LEU A 516 -27.87 -18.64 17.04
CA LEU A 516 -27.30 -18.60 15.70
C LEU A 516 -27.74 -19.85 14.92
N GLU A 517 -27.62 -19.82 13.61
CA GLU A 517 -28.01 -20.92 12.69
C GLU A 517 -26.79 -21.59 12.06
N ASN A 518 -25.80 -20.77 11.68
CA ASN A 518 -24.57 -21.20 11.03
C ASN A 518 -23.39 -20.31 11.44
N VAL A 519 -22.18 -20.87 11.33
CA VAL A 519 -20.93 -20.14 11.58
C VAL A 519 -20.00 -20.30 10.40
N ALA A 520 -19.37 -19.21 9.97
CA ALA A 520 -18.29 -19.23 8.99
C ALA A 520 -16.96 -18.96 9.71
N VAL A 521 -15.99 -19.84 9.51
CA VAL A 521 -14.61 -19.70 10.00
C VAL A 521 -13.73 -19.26 8.83
N PHE A 522 -12.87 -18.27 9.05
CA PHE A 522 -12.01 -17.72 8.02
C PHE A 522 -10.68 -17.18 8.57
N SER A 523 -9.71 -17.00 7.67
CA SER A 523 -8.40 -16.37 7.94
C SER A 523 -7.96 -15.55 6.72
N MET A 524 -7.50 -14.30 6.93
CA MET A 524 -6.97 -13.39 5.88
C MET A 524 -7.77 -13.36 4.56
N GLY A 525 -9.10 -13.41 4.65
CA GLY A 525 -10.03 -13.40 3.50
C GLY A 525 -10.37 -14.79 2.91
N ARG A 526 -9.76 -15.88 3.39
CA ARG A 526 -10.09 -17.27 3.03
C ARG A 526 -11.13 -17.86 3.97
N VAL A 527 -12.23 -18.38 3.44
CA VAL A 527 -13.14 -19.24 4.22
C VAL A 527 -12.49 -20.60 4.43
N LEU A 528 -12.29 -20.98 5.68
CA LEU A 528 -11.70 -22.27 6.10
C LEU A 528 -12.78 -23.34 6.26
N GLY A 529 -13.99 -22.94 6.67
CA GLY A 529 -15.12 -23.85 6.80
C GLY A 529 -16.41 -23.12 7.14
N ARG A 530 -17.52 -23.80 6.92
CA ARG A 530 -18.86 -23.39 7.37
C ARG A 530 -19.48 -24.54 8.14
N THR A 531 -20.04 -24.25 9.31
CA THR A 531 -20.66 -25.27 10.17
C THR A 531 -22.18 -25.20 10.06
N VAL A 532 -22.82 -26.37 10.17
CA VAL A 532 -24.28 -26.48 10.37
C VAL A 532 -24.50 -26.61 11.87
N GLY A 533 -25.24 -25.68 12.47
CA GLY A 533 -25.37 -25.58 13.92
C GLY A 533 -24.30 -24.72 14.58
N THR A 534 -24.46 -24.52 15.88
CA THR A 534 -23.71 -23.52 16.67
C THR A 534 -22.71 -24.13 17.64
N ASP A 535 -22.64 -25.46 17.73
CA ASP A 535 -21.58 -26.19 18.43
C ASP A 535 -20.94 -27.14 17.42
N ALA A 536 -19.74 -26.79 16.96
CA ALA A 536 -19.08 -27.51 15.90
C ALA A 536 -17.57 -27.37 15.98
N THR A 537 -16.87 -28.39 15.49
CA THR A 537 -15.42 -28.37 15.32
C THR A 537 -15.08 -28.73 13.88
N ILE A 538 -14.17 -27.97 13.28
CA ILE A 538 -13.58 -28.29 11.97
C ILE A 538 -12.09 -28.53 12.12
N GLU A 539 -11.56 -29.40 11.27
CA GLU A 539 -10.12 -29.62 11.15
C GLU A 539 -9.59 -28.84 9.93
N VAL A 540 -8.54 -28.07 10.14
CA VAL A 540 -7.92 -27.24 9.10
C VAL A 540 -6.45 -27.62 8.97
N PRO A 541 -6.01 -28.12 7.79
CA PRO A 541 -4.60 -28.32 7.52
C PRO A 541 -3.84 -26.99 7.61
N ALA A 542 -2.74 -26.96 8.36
CA ALA A 542 -1.98 -25.74 8.62
C ALA A 542 -1.31 -25.18 7.35
N GLU A 543 -1.04 -26.01 6.35
CA GLU A 543 -0.54 -25.59 5.04
C GLU A 543 -1.46 -24.59 4.33
N LEU A 544 -2.77 -24.64 4.59
CA LEU A 544 -3.75 -23.71 4.00
C LEU A 544 -3.65 -22.30 4.58
N LEU A 545 -3.00 -22.17 5.73
CA LEU A 545 -2.84 -20.93 6.48
C LEU A 545 -1.53 -20.22 6.15
N GLY A 546 -0.55 -20.96 5.64
CA GLY A 546 0.82 -20.46 5.44
C GLY A 546 1.61 -20.32 6.74
N ARG A 547 2.91 -20.12 6.60
CA ARG A 547 3.84 -19.96 7.74
C ARG A 547 3.67 -18.61 8.42
N GLY A 548 4.05 -18.53 9.70
CA GLY A 548 4.05 -17.31 10.50
C GLY A 548 2.79 -17.16 11.37
N SER A 549 2.57 -15.92 11.80
CA SER A 549 1.44 -15.56 12.66
C SER A 549 0.14 -15.48 11.86
N VAL A 550 -0.85 -16.28 12.25
CA VAL A 550 -2.13 -16.40 11.54
C VAL A 550 -3.28 -16.14 12.49
N THR A 551 -4.19 -15.25 12.11
CA THR A 551 -5.38 -14.92 12.91
C THR A 551 -6.62 -15.59 12.33
N ILE A 552 -7.21 -16.50 13.11
CA ILE A 552 -8.46 -17.19 12.80
C ILE A 552 -9.63 -16.37 13.34
N ARG A 553 -10.68 -16.23 12.54
CA ARG A 553 -11.90 -15.48 12.85
C ARG A 553 -13.12 -16.36 12.60
N ALA A 554 -14.21 -16.04 13.29
CA ALA A 554 -15.49 -16.67 13.08
C ALA A 554 -16.64 -15.66 13.16
N THR A 555 -17.59 -15.76 12.23
CA THR A 555 -18.83 -14.99 12.25
C THR A 555 -20.01 -15.95 12.20
N GLY A 556 -20.85 -15.88 13.21
CA GLY A 556 -22.12 -16.60 13.29
C GLY A 556 -23.25 -15.76 12.72
N ARG A 557 -24.27 -16.40 12.14
CA ARG A 557 -25.46 -15.72 11.61
C ARG A 557 -26.75 -16.34 12.14
N SER A 558 -27.75 -15.50 12.38
CA SER A 558 -29.13 -15.86 12.73
C SER A 558 -30.15 -15.34 11.69
N GLY A 559 -29.67 -14.88 10.53
CA GLY A 559 -30.49 -14.24 9.49
C GLY A 559 -29.65 -13.42 8.51
N SER A 560 -30.32 -12.59 7.70
CA SER A 560 -29.66 -11.68 6.76
C SER A 560 -29.26 -10.36 7.41
N GLY A 561 -28.15 -9.77 6.95
CA GLY A 561 -27.67 -8.47 7.44
C GLY A 561 -26.73 -8.54 8.66
N ALA A 562 -25.99 -7.45 8.89
CA ALA A 562 -24.97 -7.36 9.95
C ALA A 562 -25.58 -7.49 11.35
N ALA A 563 -26.68 -6.79 11.62
CA ALA A 563 -27.47 -6.90 12.86
C ALA A 563 -27.89 -8.34 13.24
N ASN A 564 -27.91 -9.26 12.28
CA ASN A 564 -28.22 -10.68 12.47
C ASN A 564 -26.98 -11.58 12.55
N SER A 565 -25.82 -11.00 12.86
CA SER A 565 -24.55 -11.71 12.96
C SER A 565 -23.87 -11.49 14.31
N VAL A 566 -22.94 -12.38 14.65
CA VAL A 566 -22.08 -12.28 15.84
C VAL A 566 -20.65 -12.61 15.46
N ASN A 567 -19.71 -11.71 15.74
CA ASN A 567 -18.29 -11.93 15.54
C ASN A 567 -17.66 -12.53 16.81
N ALA A 568 -16.93 -13.64 16.66
CA ALA A 568 -16.14 -14.18 17.77
C ALA A 568 -14.87 -13.37 17.98
N GLN A 569 -14.36 -13.35 19.21
CA GLN A 569 -13.00 -12.88 19.46
C GLN A 569 -12.02 -13.70 18.60
N PRO A 570 -11.14 -13.04 17.82
CA PRO A 570 -10.17 -13.72 16.98
C PRO A 570 -9.17 -14.52 17.82
N VAL A 571 -8.63 -15.60 17.26
CA VAL A 571 -7.57 -16.39 17.87
C VAL A 571 -6.36 -16.41 16.94
N THR A 572 -5.22 -15.93 17.44
CA THR A 572 -3.94 -15.97 16.71
C THR A 572 -3.15 -17.22 17.07
N ILE A 573 -2.61 -17.87 16.05
CA ILE A 573 -1.76 -19.05 16.16
C ILE A 573 -0.46 -18.86 15.38
N GLU A 574 0.54 -19.68 15.69
CA GLU A 574 1.82 -19.70 14.97
C GLU A 574 1.97 -20.98 14.13
N VAL A 575 2.16 -20.82 12.83
CA VAL A 575 2.49 -21.92 11.91
C VAL A 575 4.00 -21.91 11.64
N THR A 576 4.66 -23.01 11.98
CA THR A 576 6.13 -23.10 12.01
C THR A 576 6.64 -24.27 11.17
N ASP A 577 7.91 -24.26 10.81
CA ASP A 577 8.56 -25.40 10.15
C ASP A 577 9.14 -26.41 11.14
N ALA A 578 9.33 -26.03 12.41
CA ALA A 578 9.93 -26.87 13.44
C ALA A 578 8.97 -27.13 14.61
N ALA A 579 8.96 -28.35 15.15
CA ALA A 579 8.37 -28.59 16.48
C ALA A 579 9.39 -28.15 17.51
N ARG A 580 9.32 -26.89 17.96
CA ARG A 580 9.74 -26.47 19.30
C ARG A 580 9.19 -25.08 19.63
#